data_AF-A0A2A3D355-F1
#
_entry.id   AF-A0A2A3D355-F1
#
_cell.length_a   1.000
_cell.length_b   1.000
_cell.length_c   1.000
_cell.angle_alpha   90.00
_cell.angle_beta   90.00
_cell.angle_gamma   90.00
#
_symmetry.space_group_name_H-M   'P 1'
#
loop_
_entity.id
_entity.type
_entity.pdbx_description
1 polymer ?
#
loop_
_entity_poly.entity_id
_entity_poly.type
_entity_poly.pdbx_seq_one_letter_code
_entity_poly.pdbx_strand_id
1 'polypeptide(L)'
;MALNIAQKLRLTSVVLGTASRKDLAAAFRAVNPKTAFDIGRADKWLQGRAQPREHSVYEDWAKVLRLERPGAWIAESDLPSFTAAIAARHGIDATELERRAHAQAEASPGHDDKGTGLALAGTYACYSRAWSPYYRGQLIRGRLSIEAGLGAHAFTATYRETLPTGQLQLGGPVTPAKRSLYLHLKEVGGEAQFFLCLFPHTQPVSVLGGYMVGTAIIGPEAQPSLTRMLLVRLSDAPAAEQWGGYLAPGTSIAADLASLGIVMEHPEAVDRQLGQFLSADSDGGVNQIPPSEYRAILDVFDRHWLQHAG
;
A
#
# COMPACT_ATOMS: atom_id res chain seq x y z
N MET A 1 -33.90 -10.52 2.10
CA MET A 1 -32.53 -10.23 1.61
C MET A 1 -31.69 -9.88 2.83
N ALA A 2 -30.46 -10.38 2.92
CA ALA A 2 -29.69 -10.26 4.17
C ALA A 2 -29.15 -8.84 4.37
N LEU A 3 -29.31 -8.27 5.57
CA LEU A 3 -29.03 -6.87 5.88
C LEU A 3 -27.70 -6.72 6.63
N ASN A 4 -26.90 -5.71 6.25
CA ASN A 4 -25.71 -5.25 6.96
C ASN A 4 -24.66 -6.35 7.26
N ILE A 5 -24.54 -7.36 6.39
CA ILE A 5 -23.72 -8.56 6.65
C ILE A 5 -22.25 -8.23 6.90
N ALA A 6 -21.66 -7.31 6.12
CA ALA A 6 -20.27 -6.91 6.29
C ALA A 6 -20.03 -6.28 7.68
N GLN A 7 -20.92 -5.37 8.10
CA GLN A 7 -20.83 -4.70 9.40
C GLN A 7 -21.03 -5.68 10.56
N LYS A 8 -22.02 -6.59 10.44
CA LYS A 8 -22.25 -7.64 11.43
C LYS A 8 -21.06 -8.59 11.57
N LEU A 9 -20.39 -8.94 10.46
CA LEU A 9 -19.18 -9.78 10.51
C LEU A 9 -18.01 -9.06 11.18
N ARG A 10 -17.86 -7.74 10.99
CA ARG A 10 -16.83 -6.95 11.70
C ARG A 10 -17.09 -6.93 13.20
N LEU A 11 -18.32 -6.67 13.62
CA LEU A 11 -18.71 -6.77 15.03
C LEU A 11 -18.43 -8.17 15.60
N THR A 12 -18.68 -9.21 14.81
CA THR A 12 -18.36 -10.60 15.18
C THR A 12 -16.86 -10.79 15.38
N SER A 13 -16.03 -10.28 14.48
CA SER A 13 -14.57 -10.34 14.63
C SER A 13 -14.07 -9.67 15.91
N VAL A 14 -14.65 -8.53 16.28
CA VAL A 14 -14.31 -7.81 17.52
C VAL A 14 -14.69 -8.65 18.75
N VAL A 15 -15.92 -9.16 18.79
CA VAL A 15 -16.41 -9.98 19.92
C VAL A 15 -15.54 -11.22 20.14
N LEU A 16 -15.09 -11.84 19.05
CA LEU A 16 -14.26 -13.04 19.08
C LEU A 16 -12.76 -12.74 19.27
N GLY A 17 -12.34 -11.47 19.21
CA GLY A 17 -10.93 -11.09 19.26
C GLY A 17 -10.12 -11.59 18.07
N THR A 18 -10.74 -11.84 16.92
CA THR A 18 -10.03 -12.37 15.75
C THR A 18 -9.29 -11.25 15.02
N ALA A 19 -7.96 -11.40 14.88
CA ALA A 19 -7.10 -10.43 14.22
C ALA A 19 -7.07 -10.58 12.69
N SER A 20 -7.46 -11.75 12.15
CA SER A 20 -7.44 -12.01 10.72
C SER A 20 -8.67 -12.75 10.20
N ARG A 21 -8.88 -12.67 8.87
CA ARG A 21 -9.89 -13.46 8.13
C ARG A 21 -9.70 -14.97 8.31
N LYS A 22 -8.46 -15.41 8.53
CA LYS A 22 -8.13 -16.83 8.78
C LYS A 22 -8.66 -17.26 10.15
N ASP A 23 -8.51 -16.40 11.15
CA ASP A 23 -8.98 -16.66 12.53
C ASP A 23 -10.51 -16.66 12.59
N LEU A 24 -11.16 -15.73 11.87
CA LEU A 24 -12.61 -15.72 11.75
C LEU A 24 -13.14 -17.01 11.08
N ALA A 25 -12.52 -17.43 9.97
CA ALA A 25 -12.90 -18.70 9.33
C ALA A 25 -12.61 -19.92 10.22
N ALA A 26 -11.57 -19.88 11.05
CA ALA A 26 -11.29 -20.93 12.02
C ALA A 26 -12.37 -20.99 13.12
N ALA A 27 -12.87 -19.84 13.59
CA ALA A 27 -13.96 -19.79 14.57
C ALA A 27 -15.25 -20.44 14.05
N PHE A 28 -15.62 -20.19 12.79
CA PHE A 28 -16.77 -20.87 12.16
C PHE A 28 -16.53 -22.38 12.01
N ARG A 29 -15.32 -22.81 11.61
CA ARG A 29 -14.99 -24.23 11.51
C ARG A 29 -14.98 -24.96 12.84
N ALA A 30 -14.62 -24.28 13.93
CA ALA A 30 -14.63 -24.86 15.27
C ALA A 30 -16.05 -25.26 15.71
N VAL A 31 -17.07 -24.52 15.24
CA VAL A 31 -18.49 -24.84 15.47
C VAL A 31 -19.01 -25.88 14.48
N ASN A 32 -18.63 -25.76 13.20
CA ASN A 32 -19.04 -26.67 12.16
C ASN A 32 -17.89 -26.92 11.16
N PRO A 33 -17.20 -28.08 11.23
CA PRO A 33 -16.10 -28.40 10.32
C PRO A 33 -16.49 -28.40 8.84
N LYS A 34 -17.78 -28.56 8.53
CA LYS A 34 -18.34 -28.56 7.16
C LYS A 34 -18.98 -27.21 6.80
N THR A 35 -18.70 -26.15 7.55
CA THR A 35 -19.25 -24.83 7.27
C THR A 35 -18.85 -24.33 5.88
N ALA A 36 -19.80 -23.67 5.22
CA ALA A 36 -19.57 -22.97 3.95
C ALA A 36 -18.83 -21.63 4.13
N PHE A 37 -18.47 -21.27 5.36
CA PHE A 37 -17.67 -20.10 5.71
C PHE A 37 -16.17 -20.42 5.53
N ASP A 38 -15.66 -20.28 4.30
CA ASP A 38 -14.23 -20.41 3.98
C ASP A 38 -13.51 -19.05 3.88
N ILE A 39 -12.18 -19.06 3.84
CA ILE A 39 -11.35 -17.84 3.83
C ILE A 39 -11.64 -16.96 2.60
N GLY A 40 -11.85 -17.56 1.43
CA GLY A 40 -12.10 -16.82 0.18
C GLY A 40 -13.49 -16.19 0.12
N ARG A 41 -14.49 -16.84 0.72
CA ARG A 41 -15.85 -16.29 0.88
C ARG A 41 -15.92 -15.24 1.98
N ALA A 42 -15.27 -15.49 3.12
CA ALA A 42 -15.15 -14.55 4.23
C ALA A 42 -14.59 -13.19 3.76
N ASP A 43 -13.58 -13.23 2.88
CA ASP A 43 -13.02 -12.02 2.27
C ASP A 43 -14.06 -11.19 1.51
N LYS A 44 -14.85 -11.85 0.66
CA LYS A 44 -15.88 -11.19 -0.15
C LYS A 44 -17.04 -10.66 0.72
N TRP A 45 -17.39 -11.36 1.78
CA TRP A 45 -18.48 -10.97 2.69
C TRP A 45 -18.09 -9.81 3.61
N LEU A 46 -16.87 -9.80 4.16
CA LEU A 46 -16.34 -8.68 4.95
C LEU A 46 -16.17 -7.39 4.13
N GLN A 47 -15.92 -7.52 2.83
CA GLN A 47 -15.86 -6.41 1.86
C GLN A 47 -17.26 -5.95 1.38
N GLY A 48 -18.34 -6.64 1.75
CA GLY A 48 -19.69 -6.35 1.26
C GLY A 48 -19.90 -6.65 -0.23
N ARG A 49 -18.95 -7.31 -0.89
CA ARG A 49 -19.02 -7.67 -2.33
C ARG A 49 -19.94 -8.85 -2.63
N ALA A 50 -20.25 -9.64 -1.61
CA ALA A 50 -21.16 -10.76 -1.70
C ALA A 50 -21.86 -10.96 -0.34
N GLN A 51 -22.89 -11.80 -0.34
CA GLN A 51 -23.58 -12.24 0.89
C GLN A 51 -23.63 -13.77 0.92
N PRO A 52 -23.67 -14.39 2.11
CA PRO A 52 -23.91 -15.83 2.23
C PRO A 52 -25.26 -16.19 1.60
N ARG A 53 -25.24 -17.12 0.64
CA ARG A 53 -26.43 -17.66 -0.02
C ARG A 53 -27.00 -18.87 0.71
N GLU A 54 -26.14 -19.60 1.42
CA GLU A 54 -26.49 -20.81 2.13
C GLU A 54 -26.98 -20.45 3.54
N HIS A 55 -28.19 -20.87 3.89
CA HIS A 55 -28.78 -20.57 5.20
C HIS A 55 -27.96 -21.16 6.37
N SER A 56 -27.28 -22.29 6.12
CA SER A 56 -26.40 -22.95 7.09
C SER A 56 -25.32 -22.03 7.66
N VAL A 57 -24.82 -21.06 6.88
CA VAL A 57 -23.81 -20.10 7.33
C VAL A 57 -24.33 -19.23 8.48
N TYR A 58 -25.59 -18.80 8.42
CA TYR A 58 -26.18 -17.98 9.48
C TYR A 58 -26.48 -18.79 10.74
N GLU A 59 -26.83 -20.08 10.59
CA GLU A 59 -26.98 -21.01 11.72
C GLU A 59 -25.65 -21.26 12.43
N ASP A 60 -24.57 -21.45 11.67
CA ASP A 60 -23.22 -21.55 12.21
C ASP A 60 -22.82 -20.24 12.91
N TRP A 61 -23.18 -19.09 12.33
CA TRP A 61 -22.89 -17.77 12.89
C TRP A 61 -23.57 -17.54 14.24
N ALA A 62 -24.85 -17.91 14.39
CA ALA A 62 -25.56 -17.82 15.67
C ALA A 62 -24.87 -18.62 16.77
N LYS A 63 -24.37 -19.83 16.42
CA LYS A 63 -23.61 -20.68 17.34
C LYS A 63 -22.24 -20.10 17.67
N VAL A 64 -21.52 -19.53 16.70
CA VAL A 64 -20.23 -18.85 16.92
C VAL A 64 -20.37 -17.72 17.95
N LEU A 65 -21.43 -16.91 17.85
CA LEU A 65 -21.74 -15.84 18.79
C LEU A 65 -22.50 -16.33 20.04
N ARG A 66 -22.78 -17.63 20.14
CA ARG A 66 -23.57 -18.24 21.22
C ARG A 66 -24.90 -17.52 21.48
N LEU A 67 -25.55 -17.02 20.44
CA LEU A 67 -26.83 -16.32 20.52
C LEU A 67 -27.98 -17.32 20.65
N GLU A 68 -28.95 -17.01 21.49
CA GLU A 68 -30.22 -17.73 21.58
C GLU A 68 -31.23 -17.21 20.53
N ARG A 69 -30.75 -17.05 19.29
CA ARG A 69 -31.51 -16.56 18.14
C ARG A 69 -31.27 -17.48 16.95
N PRO A 70 -32.27 -17.74 16.10
CA PRO A 70 -32.07 -18.54 14.88
C PRO A 70 -31.16 -17.80 13.89
N GLY A 71 -30.49 -18.54 12.99
CA GLY A 71 -29.64 -17.94 11.95
C GLY A 71 -30.40 -16.96 11.04
N ALA A 72 -31.67 -17.25 10.74
CA ALA A 72 -32.53 -16.34 9.98
C ALA A 72 -32.59 -14.93 10.59
N TRP A 73 -32.63 -14.84 11.93
CA TRP A 73 -32.64 -13.55 12.62
C TRP A 73 -31.34 -12.77 12.40
N ILE A 74 -30.18 -13.42 12.27
CA ILE A 74 -28.92 -12.75 11.94
C ILE A 74 -28.98 -12.17 10.52
N ALA A 75 -29.58 -12.88 9.58
CA ALA A 75 -29.73 -12.38 8.21
C ALA A 75 -30.68 -11.17 8.13
N GLU A 76 -31.77 -11.18 8.89
CA GLU A 76 -32.89 -10.23 8.76
C GLU A 76 -32.84 -9.03 9.70
N SER A 77 -32.19 -9.16 10.86
CA SER A 77 -32.07 -8.05 11.82
C SER A 77 -31.42 -6.81 11.21
N ASP A 78 -31.77 -5.63 11.69
CA ASP A 78 -30.98 -4.43 11.41
C ASP A 78 -29.67 -4.44 12.22
N LEU A 79 -28.78 -3.48 11.94
CA LEU A 79 -27.49 -3.41 12.63
C LEU A 79 -27.66 -3.07 14.13
N PRO A 80 -28.50 -2.09 14.54
CA PRO A 80 -28.68 -1.78 15.97
C PRO A 80 -29.21 -2.96 16.79
N SER A 81 -30.21 -3.70 16.28
CA SER A 81 -30.75 -4.87 16.98
C SER A 81 -29.72 -5.99 17.10
N PHE A 82 -28.87 -6.15 16.08
CA PHE A 82 -27.77 -7.10 16.12
C PHE A 82 -26.72 -6.71 17.16
N THR A 83 -26.27 -5.44 17.17
CA THR A 83 -25.32 -4.90 18.15
C THR A 83 -25.84 -5.06 19.57
N ALA A 84 -27.11 -4.73 19.82
CA ALA A 84 -27.72 -4.87 21.14
C ALA A 84 -27.72 -6.34 21.62
N ALA A 85 -28.03 -7.30 20.73
CA ALA A 85 -28.06 -8.71 21.10
C ALA A 85 -26.67 -9.27 21.45
N ILE A 86 -25.64 -8.92 20.68
CA ILE A 86 -24.27 -9.36 20.96
C ILE A 86 -23.69 -8.64 22.19
N ALA A 87 -23.98 -7.35 22.36
CA ALA A 87 -23.59 -6.57 23.54
C ALA A 87 -24.14 -7.20 24.82
N ALA A 88 -25.45 -7.49 24.84
CA ALA A 88 -26.11 -8.15 25.96
C ALA A 88 -25.57 -9.56 26.22
N ARG A 89 -25.29 -10.34 25.17
CA ARG A 89 -24.79 -11.71 25.31
C ARG A 89 -23.36 -11.77 25.86
N HIS A 90 -22.50 -10.85 25.43
CA HIS A 90 -21.07 -10.87 25.75
C HIS A 90 -20.69 -9.89 26.88
N GLY A 91 -21.64 -9.14 27.42
CA GLY A 91 -21.40 -8.16 28.50
C GLY A 91 -20.49 -7.01 28.05
N ILE A 92 -20.54 -6.63 26.78
CA ILE A 92 -19.74 -5.55 26.19
C ILE A 92 -20.66 -4.36 25.96
N ASP A 93 -20.23 -3.16 26.34
CA ASP A 93 -20.96 -1.94 26.02
C ASP A 93 -21.10 -1.76 24.49
N ALA A 94 -22.31 -1.42 24.03
CA ALA A 94 -22.62 -1.33 22.60
C ALA A 94 -21.80 -0.23 21.90
N THR A 95 -21.58 0.91 22.57
CA THR A 95 -20.80 2.02 22.01
C THR A 95 -19.31 1.67 21.93
N GLU A 96 -18.80 0.95 22.94
CA GLU A 96 -17.43 0.43 22.92
C GLU A 96 -17.24 -0.62 21.83
N LEU A 97 -18.25 -1.46 21.59
CA LEU A 97 -18.22 -2.48 20.55
C LEU A 97 -18.19 -1.86 19.15
N GLU A 98 -19.01 -0.84 18.92
CA GLU A 98 -19.01 -0.06 17.68
C GLU A 98 -17.69 0.69 17.48
N ARG A 99 -17.15 1.32 18.54
CA ARG A 99 -15.85 1.99 18.49
C ARG A 99 -14.73 1.02 18.11
N ARG A 100 -14.70 -0.18 18.71
CA ARG A 100 -13.72 -1.23 18.37
C ARG A 100 -13.90 -1.76 16.95
N ALA A 101 -15.14 -1.91 16.49
CA ALA A 101 -15.41 -2.36 15.12
C ALA A 101 -15.02 -1.30 14.09
N HIS A 102 -15.16 -0.02 14.43
CA HIS A 102 -14.68 1.09 13.63
C HIS A 102 -13.15 1.10 13.58
N ALA A 103 -12.48 1.04 14.73
CA ALA A 103 -11.02 0.97 14.81
C ALA A 103 -10.45 -0.28 14.10
N GLN A 104 -11.14 -1.43 14.17
CA GLN A 104 -10.74 -2.63 13.42
C GLN A 104 -11.02 -2.49 11.92
N ALA A 105 -12.04 -1.73 11.51
CA ALA A 105 -12.27 -1.43 10.11
C ALA A 105 -11.18 -0.50 9.55
N GLU A 106 -10.73 0.48 10.35
CA GLU A 106 -9.59 1.36 10.03
C GLU A 106 -8.25 0.59 10.03
N ALA A 107 -8.06 -0.34 10.97
CA ALA A 107 -6.84 -1.15 11.09
C ALA A 107 -6.82 -2.38 10.15
N SER A 108 -7.97 -2.83 9.65
CA SER A 108 -8.06 -3.95 8.70
C SER A 108 -7.75 -3.45 7.28
N PRO A 109 -6.73 -4.00 6.60
CA PRO A 109 -6.30 -3.53 5.27
C PRO A 109 -7.26 -4.00 4.17
N GLY A 110 -8.51 -3.49 4.18
CA GLY A 110 -9.55 -3.89 3.25
C GLY A 110 -10.78 -2.99 3.16
N HIS A 111 -10.87 -1.89 3.92
CA HIS A 111 -11.97 -0.96 3.75
C HIS A 111 -11.59 0.48 4.06
N ASP A 112 -10.80 1.07 3.18
CA ASP A 112 -10.98 2.48 2.87
C ASP A 112 -10.36 2.84 1.53
N ASP A 113 -11.06 2.63 0.42
CA ASP A 113 -10.63 3.17 -0.89
C ASP A 113 -10.63 4.73 -0.89
N LYS A 114 -11.10 5.34 0.21
CA LYS A 114 -10.98 6.78 0.50
C LYS A 114 -9.86 7.11 1.49
N GLY A 115 -9.64 6.32 2.55
CA GLY A 115 -8.55 6.52 3.53
C GLY A 115 -7.17 5.98 3.10
N THR A 116 -7.12 4.85 2.37
CA THR A 116 -5.89 4.38 1.68
C THR A 116 -5.48 5.35 0.56
N GLY A 117 -6.46 6.11 0.05
CA GLY A 117 -6.27 7.26 -0.82
C GLY A 117 -5.35 8.33 -0.19
N LEU A 118 -5.70 8.81 1.00
CA LEU A 118 -4.91 9.83 1.67
C LEU A 118 -3.49 9.37 2.04
N ALA A 119 -3.30 8.08 2.31
CA ALA A 119 -1.99 7.56 2.72
C ALA A 119 -0.93 7.55 1.60
N LEU A 120 -1.33 7.45 0.33
CA LEU A 120 -0.39 7.53 -0.80
C LEU A 120 -0.01 8.98 -1.14
N ALA A 121 -0.86 9.94 -0.78
CA ALA A 121 -0.56 11.35 -1.00
C ALA A 121 0.65 11.77 -0.15
N GLY A 122 1.58 12.49 -0.77
CA GLY A 122 2.83 12.88 -0.13
C GLY A 122 3.94 13.14 -1.13
N THR A 123 5.10 13.51 -0.59
CA THR A 123 6.32 13.73 -1.36
C THR A 123 7.29 12.61 -1.09
N TYR A 124 7.97 12.16 -2.14
CA TYR A 124 8.91 11.05 -2.10
C TYR A 124 10.25 11.47 -2.71
N ALA A 125 11.34 11.10 -2.05
CA ALA A 125 12.68 11.10 -2.60
C ALA A 125 12.88 9.85 -3.44
N CYS A 126 13.19 10.02 -4.71
CA CYS A 126 13.33 8.93 -5.67
C CYS A 126 14.79 8.70 -6.04
N TYR A 127 15.15 7.43 -6.15
CA TYR A 127 16.46 6.98 -6.62
C TYR A 127 16.27 5.96 -7.74
N SER A 128 17.01 6.14 -8.83
CA SER A 128 17.09 5.19 -9.94
C SER A 128 18.46 5.28 -10.60
N ARG A 129 18.74 4.39 -11.56
CA ARG A 129 19.90 4.56 -12.43
C ARG A 129 19.69 5.72 -13.40
N ALA A 130 20.79 6.35 -13.79
CA ALA A 130 20.81 7.37 -14.82
C ALA A 130 20.19 6.90 -16.13
N TRP A 131 19.31 7.73 -16.71
CA TRP A 131 18.68 7.50 -18.01
C TRP A 131 19.61 7.78 -19.20
N SER A 132 20.64 8.59 -18.97
CA SER A 132 21.56 9.00 -20.01
C SER A 132 22.70 7.99 -20.17
N PRO A 133 22.97 7.53 -21.40
CA PRO A 133 24.15 6.71 -21.68
C PRO A 133 25.47 7.35 -21.23
N TYR A 134 25.56 8.69 -21.18
CA TYR A 134 26.76 9.41 -20.74
C TYR A 134 27.03 9.30 -19.24
N TYR A 135 25.99 9.01 -18.45
CA TYR A 135 26.07 8.88 -16.99
C TYR A 135 25.86 7.43 -16.54
N ARG A 136 26.12 6.45 -17.43
CA ARG A 136 26.03 5.02 -17.12
C ARG A 136 26.79 4.68 -15.84
N GLY A 137 26.19 3.82 -15.03
CA GLY A 137 26.74 3.45 -13.74
C GLY A 137 26.26 4.33 -12.58
N GLN A 138 25.92 5.59 -12.85
CA GLN A 138 25.53 6.56 -11.82
C GLN A 138 24.06 6.42 -11.41
N LEU A 139 23.77 6.89 -10.21
CA LEU A 139 22.41 7.09 -9.73
C LEU A 139 21.96 8.51 -10.05
N ILE A 140 20.67 8.65 -10.29
CA ILE A 140 19.99 9.93 -10.40
C ILE A 140 18.91 10.03 -9.34
N ARG A 141 18.80 11.22 -8.76
CA ARG A 141 17.80 11.57 -7.75
C ARG A 141 16.70 12.38 -8.41
N GLY A 142 15.46 12.11 -8.02
CA GLY A 142 14.31 12.88 -8.46
C GLY A 142 13.25 12.92 -7.39
N ARG A 143 12.27 13.80 -7.51
CA ARG A 143 11.17 13.92 -6.54
C ARG A 143 9.87 13.48 -7.17
N LEU A 144 9.08 12.69 -6.46
CA LEU A 144 7.68 12.41 -6.83
C LEU A 144 6.76 13.05 -5.80
N SER A 145 5.85 13.90 -6.25
CA SER A 145 4.74 14.38 -5.42
C SER A 145 3.46 13.72 -5.89
N ILE A 146 2.77 13.01 -5.01
CA ILE A 146 1.45 12.41 -5.26
C ILE A 146 0.41 13.23 -4.49
N GLU A 147 -0.59 13.70 -5.20
CA GLU A 147 -1.68 14.50 -4.65
C GLU A 147 -3.01 13.82 -4.95
N ALA A 148 -3.99 14.01 -4.06
CA ALA A 148 -5.35 13.59 -4.33
C ALA A 148 -5.88 14.36 -5.55
N GLY A 149 -6.29 13.62 -6.58
CA GLY A 149 -6.78 14.17 -7.83
C GLY A 149 -8.23 14.62 -7.71
N LEU A 150 -8.64 15.58 -8.55
CA LEU A 150 -10.03 15.92 -8.76
C LEU A 150 -10.60 15.10 -9.94
N GLY A 151 -11.82 14.58 -9.84
CA GLY A 151 -12.53 13.93 -10.94
C GLY A 151 -12.34 12.41 -11.06
N ALA A 152 -12.17 11.89 -12.29
CA ALA A 152 -12.18 10.44 -12.58
C ALA A 152 -10.91 9.69 -12.11
N HIS A 153 -9.82 10.41 -11.84
CA HIS A 153 -8.60 9.86 -11.26
C HIS A 153 -8.51 10.28 -9.80
N ALA A 154 -8.41 9.31 -8.89
CA ALA A 154 -8.28 9.58 -7.46
C ALA A 154 -6.96 10.29 -7.11
N PHE A 155 -5.97 10.27 -8.00
CA PHE A 155 -4.64 10.79 -7.76
C PHE A 155 -3.93 11.29 -9.01
N THR A 156 -3.10 12.30 -8.81
CA THR A 156 -2.16 12.80 -9.80
C THR A 156 -0.76 12.84 -9.21
N ALA A 157 0.25 12.58 -10.03
CA ALA A 157 1.64 12.67 -9.64
C ALA A 157 2.40 13.65 -10.51
N THR A 158 3.35 14.34 -9.88
CA THR A 158 4.36 15.16 -10.54
C THR A 158 5.74 14.61 -10.17
N TYR A 159 6.49 14.16 -11.17
CA TYR A 159 7.86 13.71 -11.05
C TYR A 159 8.83 14.78 -11.57
N ARG A 160 9.93 15.01 -10.86
CA ARG A 160 10.96 15.99 -11.23
C ARG A 160 12.36 15.42 -11.10
N GLU A 161 13.22 15.71 -12.07
CA GLU A 161 14.67 15.48 -12.00
C GLU A 161 15.42 16.75 -12.39
N THR A 162 16.55 17.02 -11.74
CA THR A 162 17.47 18.10 -12.14
C THR A 162 18.52 17.52 -13.08
N LEU A 163 18.42 17.83 -14.37
CA LEU A 163 19.36 17.37 -15.39
C LEU A 163 20.36 18.48 -15.74
N PRO A 164 21.53 18.12 -16.30
CA PRO A 164 22.50 19.08 -16.83
C PRO A 164 21.92 20.04 -17.88
N THR A 165 20.85 19.62 -18.56
CA THR A 165 20.16 20.40 -19.60
C THR A 165 19.00 21.24 -19.07
N GLY A 166 18.66 21.13 -17.77
CA GLY A 166 17.52 21.80 -17.17
C GLY A 166 16.68 20.86 -16.30
N GLN A 167 15.52 21.36 -15.86
CA GLN A 167 14.61 20.55 -15.04
C GLN A 167 13.70 19.71 -15.94
N LEU A 168 13.71 18.39 -15.73
CA LEU A 168 12.70 17.49 -16.28
C LEU A 168 11.50 17.48 -15.34
N GLN A 169 10.29 17.73 -15.88
CA GLN A 169 9.05 17.65 -15.11
C GLN A 169 8.00 16.84 -15.87
N LEU A 170 7.57 15.74 -15.27
CA LEU A 170 6.58 14.82 -15.82
C LEU A 170 5.34 14.77 -14.92
N GLY A 171 4.15 14.84 -15.50
CA GLY A 171 2.88 14.79 -14.79
C GLY A 171 1.94 13.71 -15.33
N GLY A 172 1.11 13.12 -14.48
CA GLY A 172 0.13 12.13 -14.93
C GLY A 172 -0.69 11.48 -13.81
N PRO A 173 -1.67 10.63 -14.18
CA PRO A 173 -2.52 9.96 -13.22
C PRO A 173 -1.76 8.85 -12.47
N VAL A 174 -2.15 8.63 -11.22
CA VAL A 174 -1.73 7.47 -10.42
C VAL A 174 -2.92 6.52 -10.32
N THR A 175 -2.69 5.25 -10.67
CA THR A 175 -3.72 4.21 -10.70
C THR A 175 -3.34 3.09 -9.72
N PRO A 176 -3.82 3.16 -8.46
CA PRO A 176 -3.71 2.05 -7.54
C PRO A 176 -4.50 0.85 -8.05
N ALA A 177 -3.88 -0.32 -8.06
CA ALA A 177 -4.53 -1.58 -8.37
C ALA A 177 -4.26 -2.60 -7.26
N LYS A 178 -5.03 -3.70 -7.24
CA LYS A 178 -4.92 -4.73 -6.19
C LYS A 178 -3.51 -5.31 -6.05
N ARG A 179 -2.73 -5.37 -7.13
CA ARG A 179 -1.45 -6.07 -7.20
C ARG A 179 -0.25 -5.19 -7.53
N SER A 180 -0.48 -3.93 -7.85
CA SER A 180 0.53 -3.00 -8.34
C SER A 180 0.03 -1.57 -8.22
N LEU A 181 0.94 -0.62 -8.33
CA LEU A 181 0.65 0.80 -8.47
C LEU A 181 1.22 1.27 -9.81
N TYR A 182 0.38 1.87 -10.65
CA TYR A 182 0.76 2.29 -12.00
C TYR A 182 0.75 3.81 -12.13
N LEU A 183 1.79 4.37 -12.75
CA LEU A 183 1.85 5.78 -13.11
C LEU A 183 2.27 5.90 -14.57
N HIS A 184 1.53 6.70 -15.34
CA HIS A 184 1.94 7.09 -16.69
C HIS A 184 2.15 8.60 -16.70
N LEU A 185 3.41 9.01 -16.73
CA LEU A 185 3.84 10.39 -16.56
C LEU A 185 4.33 10.94 -17.90
N LYS A 186 3.92 12.16 -18.24
CA LYS A 186 4.24 12.84 -19.50
C LYS A 186 4.84 14.20 -19.24
N GLU A 187 5.83 14.57 -20.02
CA GLU A 187 6.56 15.82 -19.85
C GLU A 187 5.66 17.01 -20.15
N VAL A 188 5.76 18.06 -19.34
CA VAL A 188 5.03 19.29 -19.58
C VAL A 188 5.76 20.11 -20.64
N GLY A 189 5.23 20.17 -21.86
CA GLY A 189 5.81 20.94 -22.96
C GLY A 189 6.96 20.26 -23.70
N GLY A 190 7.19 18.97 -23.44
CA GLY A 190 8.15 18.14 -24.17
C GLY A 190 7.55 16.80 -24.60
N GLU A 191 8.41 15.86 -24.98
CA GLU A 191 8.00 14.55 -25.52
C GLU A 191 8.36 13.38 -24.60
N ALA A 192 9.11 13.62 -23.51
CA ALA A 192 9.50 12.54 -22.62
C ALA A 192 8.28 11.93 -21.91
N GLN A 193 8.29 10.61 -21.76
CA GLN A 193 7.25 9.88 -21.05
C GLN A 193 7.87 8.75 -20.25
N PHE A 194 7.43 8.61 -19.01
CA PHE A 194 7.80 7.49 -18.14
C PHE A 194 6.58 6.70 -17.71
N PHE A 195 6.72 5.38 -17.70
CA PHE A 195 5.78 4.46 -17.11
C PHE A 195 6.42 3.83 -15.87
N LEU A 196 5.75 3.97 -14.72
CA LEU A 196 6.17 3.35 -13.47
C LEU A 196 5.23 2.19 -13.16
N CYS A 197 5.83 1.03 -12.88
CA CYS A 197 5.15 -0.17 -12.42
C CYS A 197 5.72 -0.54 -11.05
N LEU A 198 5.00 -0.14 -10.00
CA LEU A 198 5.44 -0.29 -8.62
C LEU A 198 4.70 -1.44 -7.93
N PHE A 199 5.31 -2.00 -6.88
CA PHE A 199 4.65 -2.90 -5.95
C PHE A 199 3.39 -2.24 -5.35
N PRO A 200 2.40 -3.04 -4.92
CA PRO A 200 1.24 -2.47 -4.24
C PRO A 200 1.72 -1.78 -2.96
N HIS A 201 1.16 -0.60 -2.68
CA HIS A 201 1.49 0.13 -1.47
C HIS A 201 0.97 -0.61 -0.24
N THR A 202 1.75 -0.61 0.84
CA THR A 202 1.34 -1.10 2.15
C THR A 202 1.49 0.04 3.15
N GLN A 203 0.51 0.21 4.05
CA GLN A 203 0.63 1.15 5.16
C GLN A 203 1.92 0.84 5.95
N PRO A 204 2.68 1.85 6.39
CA PRO A 204 2.42 3.30 6.37
C PRO A 204 2.76 4.04 5.06
N VAL A 205 3.13 3.31 3.99
CA VAL A 205 3.61 3.86 2.72
C VAL A 205 4.95 4.60 2.90
N SER A 206 5.82 4.08 3.76
CA SER A 206 7.15 4.68 4.03
C SER A 206 8.08 4.62 2.81
N VAL A 207 7.90 3.61 1.96
CA VAL A 207 8.68 3.42 0.74
C VAL A 207 7.82 2.76 -0.34
N LEU A 208 8.04 3.17 -1.58
CA LEU A 208 7.53 2.52 -2.79
C LEU A 208 8.72 2.05 -3.62
N GLY A 209 8.51 1.01 -4.43
CA GLY A 209 9.56 0.52 -5.31
C GLY A 209 9.01 -0.31 -6.45
N GLY A 210 9.82 -0.46 -7.48
CA GLY A 210 9.46 -1.21 -8.68
C GLY A 210 10.32 -0.82 -9.86
N TYR A 211 9.68 -0.73 -11.02
CA TYR A 211 10.33 -0.38 -12.27
C TYR A 211 9.87 0.97 -12.79
N MET A 212 10.80 1.65 -13.45
CA MET A 212 10.56 2.83 -14.26
C MET A 212 11.04 2.54 -15.69
N VAL A 213 10.17 2.77 -16.67
CA VAL A 213 10.41 2.53 -18.10
C VAL A 213 10.24 3.82 -18.86
N GLY A 214 11.13 4.08 -19.81
CA GLY A 214 11.14 5.30 -20.60
C GLY A 214 12.07 5.22 -21.80
N THR A 215 12.34 6.37 -22.38
CA THR A 215 13.44 6.56 -23.35
C THR A 215 14.60 7.29 -22.68
N ALA A 216 15.82 7.06 -23.17
CA ALA A 216 16.99 7.81 -22.73
C ALA A 216 16.78 9.32 -22.96
N ILE A 217 16.95 10.13 -21.91
CA ILE A 217 16.65 11.58 -21.94
C ILE A 217 17.80 12.40 -22.53
N ILE A 218 19.04 12.02 -22.25
CA ILE A 218 20.23 12.70 -22.78
C ILE A 218 21.09 11.66 -23.49
N GLY A 219 21.07 11.65 -24.81
CA GLY A 219 21.80 10.70 -25.62
C GLY A 219 21.65 11.00 -27.10
N PRO A 220 22.50 10.41 -27.95
CA PRO A 220 22.39 10.58 -29.41
C PRO A 220 21.17 9.88 -30.00
N GLU A 221 20.63 8.88 -29.30
CA GLU A 221 19.52 8.04 -29.75
C GLU A 221 18.46 7.92 -28.65
N ALA A 222 17.18 7.89 -29.04
CA ALA A 222 16.05 7.65 -28.16
C ALA A 222 15.93 6.15 -27.80
N GLN A 223 16.86 5.64 -26.99
CA GLN A 223 16.92 4.23 -26.63
C GLN A 223 15.86 3.88 -25.56
N PRO A 224 15.00 2.86 -25.79
CA PRO A 224 14.13 2.32 -24.74
C PRO A 224 14.96 1.84 -23.56
N SER A 225 14.56 2.24 -22.36
CA SER A 225 15.32 2.06 -21.12
C SER A 225 14.41 1.59 -19.99
N LEU A 226 14.96 0.75 -19.12
CA LEU A 226 14.31 0.20 -17.94
C LEU A 226 15.29 0.30 -16.77
N THR A 227 14.81 0.77 -15.63
CA THR A 227 15.56 0.77 -14.37
C THR A 227 14.67 0.34 -13.22
N ARG A 228 15.26 -0.28 -12.19
CA ARG A 228 14.64 -0.34 -10.87
C ARG A 228 14.62 1.06 -10.26
N MET A 229 13.61 1.34 -9.44
CA MET A 229 13.43 2.64 -8.79
C MET A 229 12.93 2.42 -7.37
N LEU A 230 13.40 3.27 -6.46
CA LEU A 230 12.95 3.34 -5.07
C LEU A 230 12.47 4.75 -4.77
N LEU A 231 11.39 4.87 -4.00
CA LEU A 231 10.78 6.14 -3.62
C LEU A 231 10.54 6.14 -2.12
N VAL A 232 11.33 6.91 -1.37
CA VAL A 232 11.24 7.01 0.09
C VAL A 232 10.36 8.19 0.47
N ARG A 233 9.33 7.95 1.29
CA ARG A 233 8.41 9.00 1.72
C ARG A 233 9.10 10.01 2.62
N LEU A 234 8.88 11.28 2.34
CA LEU A 234 9.42 12.40 3.11
C LEU A 234 8.39 12.93 4.10
N SER A 235 8.86 13.30 5.29
CA SER A 235 8.04 13.94 6.33
C SER A 235 7.94 15.46 6.16
N ASP A 236 8.98 16.09 5.59
CA ASP A 236 9.07 17.54 5.40
C ASP A 236 9.44 17.90 3.95
N ALA A 237 8.56 18.63 3.27
CA ALA A 237 8.63 18.93 1.83
C ALA A 237 9.55 20.10 1.41
N PRO A 238 9.78 21.18 2.20
CA PRO A 238 10.57 22.35 1.79
C PRO A 238 12.04 22.04 1.56
N ALA A 239 12.66 21.19 2.38
CA ALA A 239 14.05 20.75 2.21
C ALA A 239 14.29 20.04 0.87
N ALA A 240 13.23 19.47 0.28
CA ALA A 240 13.27 18.70 -0.95
C ALA A 240 12.97 19.53 -2.22
N GLU A 241 12.68 20.83 -2.15
CA GLU A 241 12.32 21.62 -3.34
C GLU A 241 13.49 21.79 -4.32
N GLN A 242 14.71 21.92 -3.82
CA GLN A 242 15.93 22.06 -4.62
C GLN A 242 16.73 20.75 -4.73
N TRP A 243 16.23 19.66 -4.13
CA TRP A 243 16.91 18.37 -4.09
C TRP A 243 16.65 17.57 -5.39
N GLY A 244 17.71 17.00 -5.95
CA GLY A 244 17.62 16.16 -7.16
C GLY A 244 18.90 16.12 -7.98
N GLY A 245 18.82 15.42 -9.11
CA GLY A 245 19.90 15.28 -10.08
C GLY A 245 20.91 14.18 -9.76
N TYR A 246 21.99 14.14 -10.53
CA TYR A 246 22.98 13.07 -10.44
C TYR A 246 23.63 13.00 -9.06
N LEU A 247 23.71 11.78 -8.52
CA LEU A 247 24.42 11.48 -7.29
C LEU A 247 25.85 11.08 -7.64
N ALA A 248 26.84 11.76 -7.06
CA ALA A 248 28.23 11.49 -7.37
C ALA A 248 28.61 10.02 -7.03
N PRO A 249 29.44 9.36 -7.85
CA PRO A 249 29.85 7.98 -7.60
C PRO A 249 30.42 7.79 -6.19
N GLY A 250 29.98 6.72 -5.51
CA GLY A 250 30.41 6.42 -4.14
C GLY A 250 29.74 7.23 -3.04
N THR A 251 28.82 8.15 -3.37
CA THR A 251 28.01 8.85 -2.36
C THR A 251 27.03 7.89 -1.72
N SER A 252 26.94 7.94 -0.40
CA SER A 252 25.98 7.17 0.41
C SER A 252 24.55 7.66 0.17
N ILE A 253 23.65 6.73 -0.15
CA ILE A 253 22.20 6.99 -0.26
C ILE A 253 21.64 7.28 1.13
N ALA A 254 22.10 6.57 2.17
CA ALA A 254 21.68 6.79 3.55
C ALA A 254 22.09 8.18 4.05
N ALA A 255 23.29 8.67 3.69
CA ALA A 255 23.70 10.04 4.02
C ALA A 255 22.91 11.10 3.23
N ASP A 256 22.60 10.83 1.97
CA ASP A 256 21.75 11.70 1.15
C ASP A 256 20.32 11.78 1.73
N LEU A 257 19.75 10.65 2.18
CA LEU A 257 18.49 10.59 2.91
C LEU A 257 18.54 11.33 4.26
N ALA A 258 19.65 11.26 4.98
CA ALA A 258 19.84 11.99 6.23
C ALA A 258 19.79 13.52 6.02
N SER A 259 20.25 14.03 4.86
CA SER A 259 20.10 15.44 4.49
C SER A 259 18.65 15.87 4.29
N LEU A 260 17.75 14.91 4.07
CA LEU A 260 16.30 15.09 3.97
C LEU A 260 15.56 14.75 5.28
N GLY A 261 16.29 14.58 6.39
CA GLY A 261 15.73 14.29 7.71
C GLY A 261 15.42 12.82 7.99
N ILE A 262 15.89 11.89 7.14
CA ILE A 262 15.70 10.44 7.34
C ILE A 262 17.02 9.83 7.82
N VAL A 263 17.18 9.71 9.13
CA VAL A 263 18.42 9.23 9.76
C VAL A 263 18.30 7.75 10.10
N MET A 264 18.98 6.91 9.32
CA MET A 264 18.93 5.46 9.47
C MET A 264 19.88 4.97 10.58
N GLU A 265 19.44 4.02 11.42
CA GLU A 265 20.25 3.42 12.51
C GLU A 265 21.53 2.70 12.01
N HIS A 266 21.47 2.11 10.80
CA HIS A 266 22.57 1.33 10.21
C HIS A 266 22.85 1.76 8.76
N PRO A 267 23.43 2.96 8.54
CA PRO A 267 23.50 3.58 7.21
C PRO A 267 24.27 2.74 6.18
N GLU A 268 25.39 2.11 6.57
CA GLU A 268 26.19 1.27 5.66
C GLU A 268 25.45 -0.01 5.20
N ALA A 269 24.61 -0.59 6.07
CA ALA A 269 23.80 -1.75 5.73
C ALA A 269 22.68 -1.34 4.75
N VAL A 270 22.05 -0.19 5.00
CA VAL A 270 21.05 0.41 4.12
C VAL A 270 21.65 0.71 2.76
N ASP A 271 22.81 1.37 2.68
CA ASP A 271 23.48 1.68 1.42
C ASP A 271 23.75 0.44 0.58
N ARG A 272 24.28 -0.61 1.20
CA ARG A 272 24.54 -1.87 0.50
C ARG A 272 23.25 -2.48 -0.04
N GLN A 273 22.19 -2.50 0.75
CA GLN A 273 20.89 -3.05 0.37
C GLN A 273 20.26 -2.25 -0.78
N LEU A 274 20.25 -0.92 -0.68
CA LEU A 274 19.69 -0.04 -1.71
C LEU A 274 20.52 -0.06 -2.99
N GLY A 275 21.85 -0.04 -2.87
CA GLY A 275 22.77 -0.13 -4.00
C GLY A 275 22.60 -1.44 -4.76
N GLN A 276 22.48 -2.57 -4.05
CA GLN A 276 22.18 -3.87 -4.65
C GLN A 276 20.84 -3.86 -5.37
N PHE A 277 19.78 -3.35 -4.72
CA PHE A 277 18.46 -3.28 -5.32
C PHE A 277 18.43 -2.44 -6.60
N LEU A 278 19.04 -1.25 -6.60
CA LEU A 278 19.04 -0.34 -7.73
C LEU A 278 19.96 -0.79 -8.87
N SER A 279 20.95 -1.62 -8.58
CA SER A 279 21.95 -2.10 -9.56
C SER A 279 21.66 -3.50 -10.09
N ALA A 280 20.65 -4.19 -9.57
CA ALA A 280 20.34 -5.55 -9.97
C ALA A 280 19.78 -5.62 -11.39
N ASP A 281 20.50 -6.36 -12.24
CA ASP A 281 20.09 -6.70 -13.60
C ASP A 281 19.45 -8.11 -13.65
N SER A 282 18.84 -8.46 -14.79
CA SER A 282 18.21 -9.77 -14.98
C SER A 282 19.23 -10.83 -15.42
N ASP A 283 19.19 -12.01 -14.80
CA ASP A 283 19.98 -13.20 -15.18
C ASP A 283 19.46 -13.91 -16.45
N GLY A 284 18.97 -13.15 -17.44
CA GLY A 284 18.54 -13.67 -18.74
C GLY A 284 17.09 -14.16 -18.84
N GLY A 285 16.30 -14.05 -17.75
CA GLY A 285 14.86 -14.34 -17.71
C GLY A 285 13.98 -13.08 -17.73
N VAL A 286 12.69 -13.25 -17.43
CA VAL A 286 11.81 -12.11 -17.14
C VAL A 286 12.41 -11.34 -15.97
N ASN A 287 12.68 -10.04 -16.16
CA ASN A 287 13.21 -9.20 -15.11
C ASN A 287 12.11 -8.99 -14.04
N GLN A 288 12.20 -9.75 -12.96
CA GLN A 288 11.30 -9.67 -11.82
C GLN A 288 12.09 -9.31 -10.57
N ILE A 289 11.57 -8.37 -9.78
CA ILE A 289 12.11 -8.08 -8.45
C ILE A 289 11.60 -9.17 -7.49
N PRO A 290 12.49 -9.94 -6.84
CA PRO A 290 12.10 -10.89 -5.80
C PRO A 290 11.30 -10.19 -4.69
N PRO A 291 10.13 -10.72 -4.28
CA PRO A 291 9.33 -10.11 -3.22
C PRO A 291 10.07 -9.97 -1.89
N SER A 292 10.98 -10.91 -1.57
CA SER A 292 11.82 -10.86 -0.36
C SER A 292 12.80 -9.68 -0.38
N GLU A 293 13.34 -9.33 -1.55
CA GLU A 293 14.29 -8.22 -1.70
C GLU A 293 13.61 -6.89 -1.39
N TYR A 294 12.44 -6.65 -2.01
CA TYR A 294 11.66 -5.44 -1.75
C TYR A 294 11.10 -5.40 -0.32
N ARG A 295 10.63 -6.53 0.21
CA ARG A 295 10.14 -6.63 1.59
C ARG A 295 11.20 -6.29 2.62
N ALA A 296 12.44 -6.74 2.40
CA ALA A 296 13.54 -6.40 3.30
C ALA A 296 13.82 -4.89 3.34
N ILE A 297 13.59 -4.17 2.23
CA ILE A 297 13.70 -2.71 2.20
C ILE A 297 12.53 -2.07 2.94
N LEU A 298 11.30 -2.53 2.66
CA LEU A 298 10.09 -2.07 3.36
C LEU A 298 10.23 -2.17 4.87
N ASP A 299 10.65 -3.33 5.40
CA ASP A 299 10.76 -3.57 6.84
C ASP A 299 11.71 -2.58 7.55
N VAL A 300 12.72 -2.09 6.84
CA VAL A 300 13.70 -1.10 7.34
C VAL A 300 13.07 0.29 7.41
N PHE A 301 12.41 0.74 6.34
CA PHE A 301 11.79 2.07 6.29
C PHE A 301 10.51 2.16 7.13
N ASP A 302 9.72 1.09 7.21
CA ASP A 302 8.51 1.04 8.05
C ASP A 302 8.87 1.16 9.54
N ARG A 303 9.94 0.49 9.97
CA ARG A 303 10.44 0.62 11.34
C ARG A 303 10.87 2.05 11.66
N HIS A 304 11.67 2.65 10.77
CA HIS A 304 12.09 4.04 10.93
C HIS A 304 10.86 4.98 10.99
N TRP A 305 9.90 4.81 10.08
CA TRP A 305 8.68 5.61 10.05
C TRP A 305 7.89 5.53 11.36
N LEU A 306 7.68 4.31 11.88
CA LEU A 306 6.93 4.10 13.13
C LEU A 306 7.62 4.67 14.37
N GLN A 307 8.95 4.72 14.39
CA GLN A 307 9.72 5.32 15.48
C GLN A 307 9.64 6.86 15.50
N HIS A 308 9.40 7.49 14.35
CA HIS A 308 9.47 8.95 14.18
C HIS A 308 8.11 9.61 13.88
N ALA A 309 7.05 8.82 13.67
CA ALA A 309 5.69 9.31 13.47
C ALA A 309 4.91 9.57 14.78
N GLY A 310 5.63 9.66 15.92
CA GLY A 310 5.09 9.94 17.26
C GLY A 310 5.16 11.42 17.64
#